data_AF-A0A2V9SEE2-F1
#
_entry.id   AF-A0A2V9SEE2-F1
#
_cell.length_a   1.000
_cell.length_b   1.000
_cell.length_c   1.000
_cell.angle_alpha   90.00
_cell.angle_beta   90.00
_cell.angle_gamma   90.00
#
_symmetry.space_group_name_H-M   'P 1'
#
loop_
_entity.id
_entity.type
_entity.pdbx_description
1 polymer ?
#
loop_
_entity_poly.entity_id
_entity_poly.type
_entity_poly.pdbx_seq_one_letter_code
_entity_poly.pdbx_strand_id
1 'polypeptide(L)' 'MAAARKIALEREAGTVKSGERETEKGRLIYSFDIQMANGIHEVNVDAHSGKILEDHIESPADEAKEKAQEKKN' A
#
# COMPACT_ATOMS: atom_id res chain seq x y z
N MET A 1 2.71 -4.90 -10.90
CA MET A 1 1.83 -5.24 -9.76
C MET A 1 2.08 -6.63 -9.19
N ALA A 2 2.07 -7.73 -9.98
CA ALA A 2 2.16 -9.09 -9.42
C ALA A 2 3.37 -9.35 -8.51
N ALA A 3 4.57 -8.88 -8.90
CA ALA A 3 5.77 -9.00 -8.06
C ALA A 3 5.66 -8.17 -6.76
N ALA A 4 5.20 -6.93 -6.87
CA ALA A 4 5.03 -6.04 -5.73
C ALA A 4 4.00 -6.55 -4.71
N ARG A 5 2.88 -7.11 -5.21
CA ARG A 5 1.88 -7.78 -4.36
C ARG A 5 2.47 -8.95 -3.59
N LYS A 6 3.33 -9.74 -4.25
CA LYS A 6 4.00 -10.86 -3.60
C LYS A 6 4.93 -10.37 -2.49
N ILE A 7 5.71 -9.32 -2.75
CA ILE A 7 6.63 -8.72 -1.77
C ILE A 7 5.84 -8.18 -0.57
N ALA A 8 4.73 -7.49 -0.82
CA ALA A 8 3.85 -6.99 0.23
C ALA A 8 3.24 -8.13 1.07
N LEU A 9 2.81 -9.23 0.43
CA LEU A 9 2.33 -10.44 1.13
C LEU A 9 3.41 -11.24 1.84
N GLU A 10 4.65 -11.17 1.37
CA GLU A 10 5.82 -11.76 2.05
C GLU A 10 6.20 -10.94 3.29
N ARG A 11 5.90 -9.64 3.28
CA ARG A 11 6.07 -8.74 4.42
C ARG A 11 4.96 -8.92 5.44
N GLU A 12 3.71 -8.82 5.00
CA GLU A 12 2.53 -8.99 5.84
C GLU A 12 1.68 -10.17 5.37
N ALA A 13 1.57 -11.18 6.21
CA ALA A 13 0.86 -12.43 5.93
C ALA A 13 -0.67 -12.27 6.07
N GLY A 14 -1.22 -11.21 5.50
CA GLY A 14 -2.63 -10.87 5.52
C GLY A 14 -3.34 -11.11 4.19
N THR A 15 -4.51 -10.46 4.03
CA THR A 15 -5.28 -10.51 2.79
C THR A 15 -5.26 -9.16 2.10
N VAL A 16 -4.72 -9.12 0.88
CA VAL A 16 -4.76 -7.90 0.04
C VAL A 16 -6.21 -7.54 -0.27
N LYS A 17 -6.66 -6.40 0.25
CA LYS A 17 -7.95 -5.76 0.00
C LYS A 17 -7.95 -5.03 -1.33
N SER A 18 -6.93 -4.20 -1.53
CA SER A 18 -6.78 -3.32 -2.68
C SER A 18 -5.32 -3.28 -3.07
N GLY A 19 -5.05 -2.97 -4.33
CA GLY A 19 -3.71 -2.72 -4.82
C GLY A 19 -3.80 -1.68 -5.91
N GLU A 20 -3.26 -0.50 -5.63
CA GLU A 20 -3.32 0.66 -6.51
C GLU A 20 -1.91 1.00 -7.00
N ARG A 21 -1.83 1.65 -8.17
CA ARG A 21 -0.56 2.12 -8.72
C ARG A 21 -0.58 3.62 -8.75
N GLU A 22 0.36 4.20 -8.05
CA GLU A 22 0.45 5.64 -7.90
C GLU A 22 1.79 6.16 -8.38
N THR A 23 1.84 7.47 -8.59
CA THR A 23 3.08 8.16 -8.96
C THR A 23 3.35 9.23 -7.92
N GLU A 24 4.17 8.89 -6.92
CA GLU A 24 4.58 9.86 -5.92
C GLU A 24 5.89 10.54 -6.34
N LYS A 25 5.91 11.88 -6.42
CA LYS A 25 7.12 12.68 -6.70
C LYS A 25 7.87 12.23 -7.98
N GLY A 26 7.13 11.79 -9.00
CA GLY A 26 7.69 11.29 -10.27
C GLY A 26 8.21 9.85 -10.21
N ARG A 27 7.95 9.13 -9.12
CA ARG A 27 8.30 7.72 -8.94
C ARG A 27 7.05 6.85 -8.94
N LEU A 28 7.08 5.78 -9.73
CA LEU A 28 6.00 4.81 -9.77
C LEU A 28 6.05 3.91 -8.54
N ILE A 29 4.98 3.91 -7.75
CA ILE A 29 4.82 3.10 -6.55
C ILE A 29 3.55 2.26 -6.65
N TYR A 30 3.52 1.17 -5.89
CA TYR A 30 2.35 0.34 -5.71
C TYR A 30 1.97 0.36 -4.24
N SER A 31 0.81 0.93 -3.91
CA SER A 31 0.21 0.83 -2.58
C SER A 31 -0.65 -0.44 -2.52
N PHE A 32 -0.52 -1.19 -1.42
CA PHE A 32 -1.32 -2.38 -1.15
C PHE A 32 -1.93 -2.29 0.25
N ASP A 33 -3.26 -2.33 0.29
CA ASP A 33 -4.03 -2.45 1.53
C ASP A 33 -4.08 -3.93 1.92
N ILE A 34 -3.43 -4.31 3.02
CA ILE A 34 -3.42 -5.68 3.53
C ILE A 34 -4.25 -5.74 4.80
N GLN A 35 -5.42 -6.38 4.74
CA GLN A 35 -6.23 -6.60 5.91
C GLN A 35 -5.64 -7.69 6.80
N MET A 36 -5.47 -7.35 8.08
CA MET A 36 -5.00 -8.22 9.14
C MET A 36 -5.88 -8.15 10.38
N ALA A 37 -5.57 -9.00 11.37
CA ALA A 37 -6.35 -9.08 12.60
C ALA A 37 -6.24 -7.82 13.47
N ASN A 38 -5.13 -7.08 13.35
CA ASN A 38 -4.83 -5.87 14.12
C ASN A 38 -5.21 -4.57 13.38
N GLY A 39 -5.67 -4.62 12.13
CA GLY A 39 -5.98 -3.44 11.33
C GLY A 39 -5.76 -3.67 9.84
N ILE A 40 -5.65 -2.57 9.09
CA ILE A 40 -5.24 -2.57 7.69
C ILE A 40 -3.79 -2.09 7.66
N HIS A 41 -2.94 -2.79 6.94
CA HIS A 41 -1.56 -2.39 6.73
C HIS A 41 -1.42 -1.90 5.31
N GLU A 42 -0.96 -0.68 5.17
CA GLU A 42 -0.57 -0.14 3.89
C GLU A 42 0.90 -0.45 3.66
N VAL A 43 1.18 -1.12 2.54
CA VAL A 43 2.54 -1.45 2.12
C VAL A 43 2.82 -0.83 0.76
N ASN A 44 3.68 0.19 0.75
CA ASN A 44 4.10 0.88 -0.46
C ASN A 44 5.35 0.22 -1.03
N VAL A 45 5.27 -0.24 -2.27
CA VAL A 45 6.36 -0.94 -2.95
C VAL A 45 6.76 -0.20 -4.22
N ASP A 46 8.06 0.03 -4.38
CA ASP A 46 8.60 0.63 -5.59
C ASP A 46 8.34 -0.24 -6.82
N ALA A 47 7.67 0.33 -7.82
CA ALA A 47 7.28 -0.43 -9.01
C ALA A 47 8.48 -0.85 -9.89
N HIS A 48 9.63 -0.18 -9.77
CA HIS A 48 10.82 -0.44 -10.57
C HIS A 48 11.75 -1.48 -9.94
N SER A 49 12.08 -1.34 -8.66
CA SER A 49 13.03 -2.19 -7.94
C SER A 49 12.37 -3.25 -7.06
N GLY A 50 11.07 -3.13 -6.77
CA GLY A 50 10.36 -4.02 -5.85
C GLY A 50 10.72 -3.79 -4.38
N LYS A 51 11.40 -2.69 -4.04
CA LYS A 51 11.71 -2.36 -2.65
C LYS A 51 10.48 -1.86 -1.92
N ILE A 52 10.28 -2.32 -0.69
CA ILE A 52 9.30 -1.74 0.23
C ILE A 52 9.80 -0.35 0.60
N LEU A 53 8.98 0.66 0.31
CA LEU A 53 9.20 2.06 0.62
C LEU A 53 8.55 2.42 1.94
N GLU A 54 7.37 1.85 2.21
CA GLU A 54 6.59 2.10 3.43
C GLU A 54 5.83 0.85 3.85
N ASP A 55 5.60 0.75 5.16
CA ASP A 55 4.99 -0.38 5.85
C ASP A 55 4.37 0.21 7.12
N HIS A 56 3.08 0.59 7.04
CA HIS A 56 2.40 1.30 8.13
C HIS A 56 1.03 0.70 8.42
N ILE A 57 0.68 0.67 9.71
CA ILE A 57 -0.63 0.21 10.17
C ILE A 57 -1.58 1.40 10.10
N GLU A 58 -2.46 1.39 9.12
CA GLU A 58 -3.52 2.37 9.03
C GLU A 58 -4.73 1.92 9.86
N SER A 59 -5.22 2.84 10.68
CA SER A 59 -6.55 2.70 11.23
C SER A 59 -7.56 3.01 10.11
N PRO A 60 -8.76 2.40 10.12
CA PRO A 60 -9.79 2.69 9.11
C PRO A 60 -10.18 4.18 9.02
N ALA A 61 -9.93 4.94 10.09
CA ALA A 61 -10.18 6.37 10.15
C ALA A 61 -9.09 7.21 9.45
N ASP A 62 -7.87 6.69 9.33
CA ASP A 62 -6.74 7.34 8.69
C ASP A 62 -6.75 7.03 7.18
N GLU A 63 -6.97 5.76 6.79
CA GLU A 63 -7.18 5.34 5.39
C GLU A 63 -8.27 6.19 4.69
N ALA A 64 -9.38 6.43 5.38
CA ALA A 64 -10.49 7.22 4.84
C ALA A 64 -10.13 8.71 4.64
N LYS A 65 -9.21 9.25 5.44
CA LYS A 65 -8.72 10.63 5.28
C LYS A 65 -7.70 10.73 4.17
N GLU A 66 -6.79 9.77 4.06
CA GLU A 66 -5.76 9.75 3.03
C GLU A 66 -6.37 9.58 1.65
N LYS A 67 -7.26 8.59 1.44
CA LYS A 67 -8.02 8.46 0.17
C LYS A 67 -8.86 9.70 -0.16
N ALA A 68 -9.28 10.49 0.83
CA ALA A 68 -10.01 11.73 0.59
C ALA A 68 -9.09 12.90 0.22
N GLN A 69 -7.84 12.92 0.68
CA GLN A 69 -6.84 13.92 0.30
C GLN A 69 -6.22 13.61 -1.06
N GLU A 70 -5.94 12.35 -1.35
CA GLU A 70 -5.32 11.90 -2.60
C GLU A 70 -6.21 12.19 -3.82
N LYS A 71 -7.54 12.03 -3.68
CA LYS A 71 -8.53 12.39 -4.72
C LYS A 71 -8.63 13.88 -5.01
N LYS A 72 -7.98 14.74 -4.22
CA LYS A 72 -8.10 16.20 -4.34
C LYS A 72 -6.93 16.86 -5.06
N ASN A 73 -5.92 16.09 -5.45
CA ASN A 73 -4.75 16.51 -6.23
C ASN A 73 -4.84 16.03 -7.68
#